data_AF-A0A7U1KT77-F1
#
_entry.id   AF-A0A7U1KT77-F1
#
_cell.length_a   1.000
_cell.length_b   1.000
_cell.length_c   1.000
_cell.angle_alpha   90.00
_cell.angle_beta   90.00
_cell.angle_gamma   90.00
#
_symmetry.space_group_name_H-M   'P 1'
#
loop_
_entity.id
_entity.type
_entity.pdbx_description
1 polymer ?
#
loop_
_entity_poly.entity_id
_entity_poly.type
_entity_poly.pdbx_seq_one_letter_code
_entity_poly.pdbx_strand_id
1 'polypeptide(L)'
;MEDALYAFNYTQNRDKLFANLISIIDGIIADGVVREEEVLYLDTWLLEAKQIINNGVIKSLSARVSDILADGIITSEERDDLKNSLLQIQREILDIPEIDFYSKDVDVHLLNGLCKGLIADRNLTQEEIRYLNWWLEQNGALKNNYPGKKLYALVKEILKDGVITEDESLTLHKALVDFTGCDLESGVVDGLATRLPIDVGASIELEGKTYCLTGTFVAGKRAVVENLIKNAGGNISSGITQKLDFLVIGTLSSRDWKFSSHGRKIEKAISYRDDNGAKLKIISEEMLFDALPSSR
;
A
#
# COMPACT_ATOMS: atom_id res chain seq x y z
N MET A 1 17.06 -25.10 -12.81
CA MET A 1 15.71 -24.57 -12.48
C MET A 1 15.05 -25.57 -11.54
N GLU A 2 15.42 -25.51 -10.27
CA GLU A 2 14.90 -26.42 -9.23
C GLU A 2 14.58 -25.62 -7.96
N ASP A 3 14.21 -24.34 -8.11
CA ASP A 3 13.90 -23.41 -7.01
C ASP A 3 12.39 -23.30 -6.73
N ALA A 4 11.58 -24.20 -7.29
CA ALA A 4 10.15 -24.28 -7.02
C ALA A 4 9.87 -25.07 -5.72
N LEU A 5 10.50 -24.67 -4.61
CA LEU A 5 9.92 -24.98 -3.29
C LEU A 5 8.68 -24.08 -3.16
N TYR A 6 7.53 -24.65 -3.52
CA TYR A 6 6.20 -24.04 -3.66
C TYR A 6 5.82 -23.14 -2.47
N ALA A 7 6.25 -21.89 -2.49
CA ALA A 7 5.57 -20.83 -1.74
C ALA A 7 4.18 -20.65 -2.36
N PHE A 8 3.14 -20.71 -1.53
CA PHE A 8 1.78 -20.44 -1.97
C PHE A 8 1.72 -19.08 -2.70
N ASN A 9 1.07 -19.03 -3.86
CA ASN A 9 0.99 -17.83 -4.72
C ASN A 9 2.33 -17.22 -5.16
N TYR A 10 3.42 -18.00 -5.25
CA TYR A 10 4.76 -17.50 -5.59
C TYR A 10 4.80 -16.56 -6.81
N THR A 11 4.28 -17.00 -7.96
CA THR A 11 4.31 -16.19 -9.19
C THR A 11 3.60 -14.86 -9.02
N GLN A 12 2.41 -14.86 -8.42
CA GLN A 12 1.66 -13.63 -8.16
C GLN A 12 2.40 -12.70 -7.20
N ASN A 13 2.99 -13.25 -6.14
CA ASN A 13 3.77 -12.48 -5.18
C ASN A 13 5.05 -11.91 -5.81
N ARG A 14 5.71 -12.67 -6.68
CA ARG A 14 6.87 -12.22 -7.46
C ARG A 14 6.51 -11.04 -8.37
N ASP A 15 5.46 -11.18 -9.18
CA ASP A 15 5.07 -10.17 -10.16
C ASP A 15 4.62 -8.88 -9.46
N LYS A 16 3.89 -9.02 -8.33
CA LYS A 16 3.53 -7.91 -7.44
C LYS A 16 4.77 -7.17 -6.90
N LEU A 17 5.76 -7.91 -6.39
CA LEU A 17 6.99 -7.31 -5.85
C LEU A 17 7.82 -6.62 -6.93
N PHE A 18 7.88 -7.19 -8.13
CA PHE A 18 8.58 -6.56 -9.25
C PHE A 18 7.90 -5.29 -9.74
N ALA A 19 6.58 -5.28 -9.89
CA ALA A 19 5.84 -4.07 -10.19
C ALA A 19 5.99 -3.01 -9.08
N ASN A 20 5.99 -3.40 -7.81
CA ASN A 20 6.31 -2.50 -6.71
C ASN A 20 7.73 -1.93 -6.84
N LEU A 21 8.76 -2.77 -7.03
CA LEU A 21 10.15 -2.35 -7.10
C LEU A 21 10.40 -1.36 -8.25
N ILE A 22 9.82 -1.61 -9.43
CA ILE A 22 9.92 -0.70 -10.59
C ILE A 22 9.55 0.72 -10.19
N SER A 23 8.42 0.90 -9.51
CA SER A 23 7.94 2.23 -9.18
C SER A 23 8.44 2.76 -7.84
N ILE A 24 8.90 1.92 -6.92
CA ILE A 24 9.71 2.37 -5.76
C ILE A 24 10.95 3.09 -6.28
N ILE A 25 11.63 2.49 -7.29
CA ILE A 25 12.77 3.11 -7.96
C ILE A 25 12.37 4.45 -8.57
N ASP A 26 11.26 4.52 -9.31
CA ASP A 26 10.76 5.78 -9.87
C ASP A 26 10.55 6.87 -8.81
N GLY A 27 9.99 6.49 -7.65
CA GLY A 27 9.78 7.42 -6.54
C GLY A 27 11.10 7.95 -5.98
N ILE A 28 12.04 7.06 -5.65
CA ILE A 28 13.35 7.41 -5.07
C ILE A 28 14.19 8.30 -6.01
N ILE A 29 14.03 8.14 -7.33
CA ILE A 29 14.81 8.92 -8.29
C ILE A 29 14.08 10.17 -8.81
N ALA A 30 12.85 10.44 -8.34
CA ALA A 30 11.96 11.43 -8.92
C ALA A 30 12.51 12.87 -8.83
N ASP A 31 13.08 13.24 -7.69
CA ASP A 31 13.74 14.55 -7.48
C ASP A 31 15.22 14.54 -7.95
N GLY A 32 15.74 13.36 -8.30
CA GLY A 32 17.08 13.13 -8.78
C GLY A 32 18.14 12.96 -7.69
N VAL A 33 17.80 13.05 -6.41
CA VAL A 33 18.71 12.99 -5.27
C VAL A 33 18.35 11.81 -4.37
N VAL A 34 19.19 10.76 -4.39
CA VAL A 34 19.00 9.62 -3.48
C VAL A 34 19.50 9.99 -2.06
N ARG A 35 18.59 9.98 -1.09
CA ARG A 35 18.84 10.30 0.32
C ARG A 35 19.05 9.04 1.15
N GLU A 36 19.67 9.21 2.33
CA GLU A 36 20.01 8.09 3.21
C GLU A 36 18.76 7.35 3.71
N GLU A 37 17.70 8.10 4.00
CA GLU A 37 16.40 7.58 4.43
C GLU A 37 15.77 6.68 3.36
N GLU A 38 15.93 7.03 2.07
CA GLU A 38 15.42 6.24 0.95
C GLU A 38 16.20 4.94 0.76
N VAL A 39 17.52 4.98 0.95
CA VAL A 39 18.37 3.79 0.90
C VAL A 39 18.02 2.84 2.05
N LEU A 40 17.79 3.37 3.25
CA LEU A 40 17.37 2.59 4.41
C LEU A 40 15.96 1.98 4.22
N TYR A 41 15.03 2.75 3.66
CA TYR A 41 13.71 2.25 3.27
C TYR A 41 13.84 1.09 2.28
N LEU A 42 14.64 1.28 1.23
CA LEU A 42 14.87 0.28 0.19
C LEU A 42 15.49 -1.00 0.76
N ASP A 43 16.48 -0.89 1.66
CA ASP A 43 17.07 -2.05 2.35
C ASP A 43 16.00 -2.84 3.10
N THR A 44 15.21 -2.14 3.91
CA THR A 44 14.14 -2.75 4.71
C THR A 44 13.12 -3.46 3.81
N TRP A 45 12.67 -2.79 2.74
CA TRP A 45 11.73 -3.36 1.78
C TRP A 45 12.30 -4.60 1.08
N LEU A 46 13.59 -4.57 0.73
CA LEU A 46 14.26 -5.70 0.08
C LEU A 46 14.44 -6.89 1.03
N LEU A 47 14.72 -6.65 2.31
CA LEU A 47 14.80 -7.69 3.34
C LEU A 47 13.46 -8.41 3.50
N GLU A 48 12.34 -7.68 3.51
CA GLU A 48 11.00 -8.26 3.51
C GLU A 48 10.71 -9.02 2.21
N ALA A 49 11.02 -8.43 1.05
CA ALA A 49 10.82 -9.06 -0.26
C ALA A 49 11.57 -10.40 -0.38
N LYS A 50 12.81 -10.49 0.14
CA LYS A 50 13.60 -11.73 0.22
C LYS A 50 12.91 -12.85 1.00
N GLN A 51 12.10 -12.52 2.00
CA GLN A 51 11.36 -13.51 2.78
C GLN A 51 10.12 -14.04 2.03
N ILE A 52 9.63 -13.27 1.06
CA ILE A 52 8.44 -13.61 0.26
C ILE A 52 8.85 -14.38 -1.00
N ILE A 53 9.91 -13.93 -1.69
CA ILE A 53 10.41 -14.55 -2.92
C ILE A 53 11.90 -14.87 -2.87
N ASN A 54 12.25 -16.04 -3.36
CA ASN A 54 13.63 -16.46 -3.56
C ASN A 54 14.09 -16.06 -4.97
N ASN A 55 14.44 -14.78 -5.18
CA ASN A 55 14.82 -14.25 -6.50
C ASN A 55 16.23 -13.64 -6.53
N GLY A 56 16.98 -13.91 -7.60
CA GLY A 56 18.37 -13.45 -7.78
C GLY A 56 18.52 -11.93 -7.90
N VAL A 57 17.59 -11.24 -8.57
CA VAL A 57 17.60 -9.77 -8.72
C VAL A 57 17.45 -9.11 -7.35
N ILE A 58 16.44 -9.52 -6.57
CA ILE A 58 16.21 -9.01 -5.22
C ILE A 58 17.40 -9.30 -4.29
N LYS A 59 17.97 -10.51 -4.38
CA LYS A 59 19.15 -10.87 -3.58
C LYS A 59 20.35 -10.00 -3.88
N SER A 60 20.65 -9.81 -5.17
CA SER A 60 21.77 -9.01 -5.65
C SER A 60 21.61 -7.55 -5.22
N LEU A 61 20.45 -6.95 -5.50
CA LEU A 61 20.17 -5.56 -5.14
C LEU A 61 20.30 -5.32 -3.64
N SER A 62 19.71 -6.20 -2.84
CA SER A 62 19.79 -6.08 -1.39
C SER A 62 21.20 -6.25 -0.85
N ALA A 63 22.01 -7.17 -1.39
CA ALA A 63 23.41 -7.27 -0.98
C ALA A 63 24.15 -5.95 -1.24
N ARG A 64 23.94 -5.34 -2.41
CA ARG A 64 24.56 -4.06 -2.77
C ARG A 64 24.09 -2.90 -1.89
N VAL A 65 22.81 -2.82 -1.59
CA VAL A 65 22.26 -1.80 -0.67
C VAL A 65 22.83 -1.99 0.74
N SER A 66 22.88 -3.23 1.23
CA SER A 66 23.49 -3.52 2.54
C SER A 66 24.99 -3.18 2.59
N ASP A 67 25.73 -3.37 1.48
CA ASP A 67 27.14 -2.99 1.38
C ASP A 67 27.33 -1.47 1.47
N ILE A 68 26.47 -0.68 0.78
CA ILE A 68 26.48 0.80 0.85
C ILE A 68 26.18 1.31 2.26
N LEU A 69 25.33 0.60 3.01
CA LEU A 69 24.97 0.99 4.38
C LEU A 69 25.97 0.52 5.44
N ALA A 70 26.96 -0.31 5.08
CA ALA A 70 27.77 -1.06 6.03
C ALA A 70 28.70 -0.18 6.89
N ASP A 71 29.23 0.91 6.33
CA ASP A 71 30.11 1.84 7.03
C ASP A 71 29.36 3.01 7.70
N GLY A 72 28.04 3.09 7.48
CA GLY A 72 27.14 4.11 8.01
C GLY A 72 27.26 5.48 7.36
N ILE A 73 27.97 5.63 6.23
CA ILE A 73 28.15 6.90 5.52
C ILE A 73 27.94 6.69 4.02
N ILE A 74 26.85 7.22 3.46
CA ILE A 74 26.60 7.11 2.03
C ILE A 74 27.27 8.26 1.28
N THR A 75 28.39 7.95 0.61
CA THR A 75 29.16 8.91 -0.19
C THR A 75 28.42 9.31 -1.48
N SER A 76 28.83 10.41 -2.11
CA SER A 76 28.24 10.84 -3.39
C SER A 76 28.49 9.83 -4.53
N GLU A 77 29.64 9.16 -4.52
CA GLU A 77 29.97 8.12 -5.49
C GLU A 77 29.03 6.91 -5.35
N GLU A 78 28.79 6.46 -4.11
CA GLU A 78 27.85 5.37 -3.84
C GLU A 78 26.40 5.73 -4.21
N ARG A 79 25.99 6.99 -4.01
CA ARG A 79 24.66 7.46 -4.45
C ARG A 79 24.50 7.39 -5.96
N ASP A 80 25.49 7.85 -6.71
CA ASP A 80 25.47 7.82 -8.17
C ASP A 80 25.50 6.38 -8.70
N ASP A 81 26.35 5.53 -8.11
CA ASP A 81 26.43 4.10 -8.45
C ASP A 81 25.13 3.37 -8.14
N LEU A 82 24.52 3.64 -6.99
CA LEU A 82 23.21 3.09 -6.62
C LEU A 82 22.14 3.54 -7.60
N LYS A 83 22.08 4.83 -7.93
CA LYS A 83 21.10 5.37 -8.90
C LYS A 83 21.21 4.70 -10.25
N ASN A 84 22.42 4.57 -10.80
CA ASN A 84 22.66 3.87 -12.07
C ASN A 84 22.22 2.40 -12.00
N SER A 85 22.45 1.77 -10.86
CA SER A 85 22.10 0.38 -10.61
C SER A 85 20.60 0.15 -10.52
N LEU A 86 19.88 1.04 -9.84
CA LEU A 86 18.42 1.00 -9.76
C LEU A 86 17.81 1.15 -11.16
N LEU A 87 18.30 2.09 -11.96
CA LEU A 87 17.88 2.27 -13.35
C LEU A 87 18.14 1.02 -14.21
N GLN A 88 19.30 0.36 -14.02
CA GLN A 88 19.61 -0.87 -14.73
C GLN A 88 18.65 -2.00 -14.34
N ILE A 89 18.44 -2.21 -13.04
CA ILE A 89 17.54 -3.25 -12.52
C ILE A 89 16.11 -3.03 -12.98
N GLN A 90 15.65 -1.78 -12.98
CA GLN A 90 14.32 -1.42 -13.49
C GLN A 90 14.14 -1.87 -14.94
N ARG A 91 15.15 -1.64 -15.81
CA ARG A 91 15.13 -2.10 -17.20
C ARG A 91 15.14 -3.61 -17.30
N GLU A 92 16.01 -4.28 -16.54
CA GLU A 92 16.09 -5.74 -16.53
C GLU A 92 14.77 -6.40 -16.11
N ILE A 93 14.04 -5.82 -15.16
CA ILE A 93 12.73 -6.32 -14.74
C ILE A 93 11.68 -6.10 -15.83
N LEU A 94 11.67 -4.93 -16.47
CA LEU A 94 10.74 -4.61 -17.56
C LEU A 94 10.92 -5.51 -18.78
N ASP A 95 12.13 -6.01 -19.01
CA ASP A 95 12.46 -6.91 -20.11
C ASP A 95 12.09 -8.39 -19.84
N ILE A 96 11.54 -8.74 -18.66
CA ILE A 96 11.12 -10.11 -18.34
C ILE A 96 9.84 -10.45 -19.13
N PRO A 97 9.89 -11.38 -20.10
CA PRO A 97 8.77 -11.63 -21.00
C PRO A 97 7.58 -12.32 -20.31
N GLU A 98 7.78 -12.98 -19.17
CA GLU A 98 6.73 -13.68 -18.43
C GLU A 98 5.84 -12.74 -17.59
N ILE A 99 6.16 -11.44 -17.50
CA ILE A 99 5.41 -10.49 -16.66
C ILE A 99 4.61 -9.53 -17.55
N ASP A 100 3.30 -9.51 -17.37
CA ASP A 100 2.42 -8.57 -18.07
C ASP A 100 2.29 -7.25 -17.30
N PHE A 101 3.10 -6.26 -17.70
CA PHE A 101 3.07 -4.92 -17.10
C PHE A 101 1.93 -4.02 -17.59
N TYR A 102 1.04 -4.49 -18.45
CA TYR A 102 -0.02 -3.68 -19.08
C TYR A 102 -1.43 -3.96 -18.52
N SER A 103 -1.52 -4.76 -17.47
CA SER A 103 -2.80 -5.09 -16.84
C SER A 103 -3.22 -4.06 -15.80
N LYS A 104 -4.54 -3.87 -15.63
CA LYS A 104 -5.11 -2.95 -14.61
C LYS A 104 -4.65 -3.26 -13.19
N ASP A 105 -4.40 -4.52 -12.89
CA ASP A 105 -3.93 -4.94 -11.57
C ASP A 105 -2.48 -4.51 -11.34
N VAL A 106 -1.67 -4.55 -12.39
CA VAL A 106 -0.28 -4.12 -12.33
C VAL A 106 -0.18 -2.60 -12.22
N ASP A 107 -1.06 -1.83 -12.85
CA ASP A 107 -1.14 -0.38 -12.61
C ASP A 107 -1.30 -0.07 -11.11
N VAL A 108 -2.10 -0.86 -10.37
CA VAL A 108 -2.25 -0.69 -8.91
C VAL A 108 -0.95 -1.02 -8.16
N HIS A 109 -0.22 -2.05 -8.60
CA HIS A 109 1.10 -2.38 -8.02
C HIS A 109 2.14 -1.30 -8.30
N LEU A 110 2.17 -0.76 -9.51
CA LEU A 110 3.04 0.35 -9.89
C LEU A 110 2.70 1.59 -9.07
N LEU A 111 1.42 1.96 -8.96
CA LEU A 111 1.01 3.09 -8.10
C LEU A 111 1.43 2.88 -6.64
N ASN A 112 1.22 1.68 -6.10
CA ASN A 112 1.63 1.36 -4.72
C ASN A 112 3.14 1.48 -4.54
N GLY A 113 3.93 0.99 -5.50
CA GLY A 113 5.38 1.14 -5.49
C GLY A 113 5.82 2.60 -5.58
N LEU A 114 5.19 3.38 -6.47
CA LEU A 114 5.49 4.80 -6.61
C LEU A 114 5.26 5.55 -5.30
N CYS A 115 4.07 5.40 -4.72
CA CYS A 115 3.75 6.05 -3.45
C CYS A 115 4.68 5.62 -2.32
N LYS A 116 5.18 4.38 -2.34
CA LYS A 116 6.17 3.87 -1.38
C LYS A 116 7.54 4.53 -1.53
N GLY A 117 8.02 4.69 -2.76
CA GLY A 117 9.27 5.41 -3.04
C GLY A 117 9.18 6.87 -2.59
N LEU A 118 8.10 7.56 -2.96
CA LEU A 118 7.91 8.99 -2.64
C LEU A 118 7.78 9.31 -1.14
N ILE A 119 7.35 8.36 -0.30
CA ILE A 119 7.24 8.59 1.15
C ILE A 119 8.48 8.12 1.92
N ALA A 120 9.48 7.57 1.24
CA ALA A 120 10.61 6.90 1.88
C ALA A 120 11.44 7.84 2.77
N ASP A 121 11.62 9.10 2.35
CA ASP A 121 12.34 10.14 3.10
C ASP A 121 11.42 11.02 3.98
N ARG A 122 10.11 10.75 3.98
CA ARG A 122 9.05 11.47 4.70
C ARG A 122 8.80 12.91 4.25
N ASN A 123 9.51 13.38 3.21
CA ASN A 123 9.52 14.79 2.82
C ASN A 123 9.21 14.94 1.33
N LEU A 124 7.91 15.03 1.00
CA LEU A 124 7.50 15.21 -0.40
C LEU A 124 7.92 16.59 -0.95
N THR A 125 8.83 16.58 -1.91
CA THR A 125 9.27 17.72 -2.71
C THR A 125 8.25 18.12 -3.78
N GLN A 126 8.40 19.31 -4.37
CA GLN A 126 7.50 19.73 -5.45
C GLN A 126 7.65 18.87 -6.70
N GLU A 127 8.87 18.46 -7.00
CA GLU A 127 9.24 17.59 -8.10
C GLU A 127 8.51 16.25 -7.99
N GLU A 128 8.52 15.64 -6.81
CA GLU A 128 7.82 14.39 -6.51
C GLU A 128 6.30 14.49 -6.64
N ILE A 129 5.70 15.56 -6.12
CA ILE A 129 4.24 15.77 -6.22
C ILE A 129 3.82 15.98 -7.67
N ARG A 130 4.62 16.72 -8.45
CA ARG A 130 4.40 16.89 -9.89
C ARG A 130 4.60 15.57 -10.66
N TYR A 131 5.58 14.77 -10.27
CA TYR A 131 5.83 13.45 -10.84
C TYR A 131 4.63 12.52 -10.58
N LEU A 132 4.12 12.47 -9.34
CA LEU A 132 2.92 11.72 -8.99
C LEU A 132 1.69 12.18 -9.80
N ASN A 133 1.49 13.50 -9.95
CA ASN A 133 0.41 14.01 -10.80
C ASN A 133 0.54 13.54 -12.24
N TRP A 134 1.73 13.71 -12.83
CA TRP A 134 2.00 13.26 -14.20
C TRP A 134 1.72 11.76 -14.35
N TRP A 135 2.21 10.95 -13.42
CA TRP A 135 2.03 9.50 -13.43
C TRP A 135 0.54 9.11 -13.37
N LEU A 136 -0.23 9.75 -12.49
CA LEU A 136 -1.69 9.52 -12.37
C LEU A 136 -2.46 10.00 -13.61
N GLU A 137 -2.03 11.07 -14.28
CA GLU A 137 -2.66 11.57 -15.50
C GLU A 137 -2.55 10.58 -16.66
N GLN A 138 -1.41 9.90 -16.79
CA GLN A 138 -1.19 8.86 -17.79
C GLN A 138 -2.06 7.62 -17.53
N ASN A 139 -2.37 7.33 -16.27
CA ASN A 139 -3.12 6.16 -15.85
C ASN A 139 -4.64 6.40 -15.83
N GLY A 140 -5.26 6.35 -17.02
CA GLY A 140 -6.67 6.65 -17.23
C GLY A 140 -7.67 5.83 -16.40
N ALA A 141 -7.33 4.58 -16.06
CA ALA A 141 -8.17 3.75 -15.19
C ALA A 141 -8.09 4.21 -13.73
N LEU A 142 -6.88 4.42 -13.21
CA LEU A 142 -6.64 4.77 -11.81
C LEU A 142 -7.12 6.19 -11.47
N LYS A 143 -7.00 7.15 -12.39
CA LYS A 143 -7.51 8.51 -12.15
C LYS A 143 -9.04 8.56 -11.95
N ASN A 144 -9.76 7.59 -12.52
CA ASN A 144 -11.22 7.56 -12.51
C ASN A 144 -11.82 6.54 -11.53
N ASN A 145 -11.04 5.58 -11.04
CA ASN A 145 -11.52 4.47 -10.23
C ASN A 145 -10.66 4.26 -8.97
N TYR A 146 -11.18 3.49 -8.01
CA TYR A 146 -10.39 3.04 -6.88
C TYR A 146 -9.20 2.17 -7.37
N PRO A 147 -8.02 2.26 -6.74
CA PRO A 147 -7.68 3.12 -5.60
C PRO A 147 -7.21 4.53 -5.95
N GLY A 148 -6.87 4.82 -7.21
CA GLY A 148 -6.19 6.07 -7.58
C GLY A 148 -7.07 7.34 -7.54
N LYS A 149 -8.39 7.22 -7.71
CA LYS A 149 -9.29 8.38 -7.87
C LYS A 149 -9.19 9.42 -6.76
N LYS A 150 -9.17 8.97 -5.49
CA LYS A 150 -9.09 9.87 -4.33
C LYS A 150 -7.74 10.57 -4.26
N LEU A 151 -6.66 9.84 -4.48
CA LEU A 151 -5.30 10.40 -4.53
C LEU A 151 -5.16 11.42 -5.65
N TYR A 152 -5.66 11.10 -6.84
CA TYR A 152 -5.63 12.01 -7.98
C TYR A 152 -6.39 13.31 -7.71
N ALA A 153 -7.58 13.23 -7.10
CA ALA A 153 -8.34 14.42 -6.72
C ALA A 153 -7.59 15.29 -5.69
N LEU A 154 -6.93 14.67 -4.70
CA LEU A 154 -6.13 15.37 -3.71
C LEU A 154 -4.92 16.07 -4.35
N VAL A 155 -4.15 15.36 -5.16
CA VAL A 155 -3.00 15.92 -5.87
C VAL A 155 -3.42 17.07 -6.79
N LYS A 156 -4.56 16.97 -7.46
CA LYS A 156 -5.11 18.05 -8.29
C LYS A 156 -5.48 19.29 -7.48
N GLU A 157 -6.02 19.12 -6.27
CA GLU A 157 -6.35 20.27 -5.43
C GLU A 157 -5.08 20.97 -4.91
N ILE A 158 -4.07 20.20 -4.49
CA ILE A 158 -2.77 20.73 -4.03
C ILE A 158 -2.05 21.51 -5.13
N LEU A 159 -2.15 21.06 -6.39
CA LEU A 159 -1.46 21.71 -7.51
C LEU A 159 -2.24 22.89 -8.12
N LYS A 160 -3.43 23.19 -7.62
CA LYS A 160 -4.41 24.07 -8.28
C LYS A 160 -4.01 25.54 -8.27
N ASP A 161 -3.45 26.02 -7.17
CA ASP A 161 -2.99 27.41 -7.01
C ASP A 161 -1.54 27.61 -7.49
N GLY A 162 -0.85 26.51 -7.82
CA GLY A 162 0.53 26.48 -8.29
C GLY A 162 1.59 26.58 -7.18
N VAL A 163 1.18 26.63 -5.90
CA VAL A 163 2.08 26.77 -4.75
C VAL A 163 1.79 25.65 -3.75
N ILE A 164 2.71 24.69 -3.65
CA ILE A 164 2.59 23.62 -2.68
C ILE A 164 3.08 24.10 -1.32
N THR A 165 2.18 24.14 -0.35
CA THR A 165 2.47 24.47 1.05
C THR A 165 2.94 23.25 1.84
N GLU A 166 3.56 23.48 3.00
CA GLU A 166 3.98 22.41 3.91
C GLU A 166 2.79 21.59 4.42
N ASP A 167 1.67 22.24 4.77
CA ASP A 167 0.44 21.58 5.20
C ASP A 167 -0.16 20.67 4.11
N GLU A 168 -0.10 21.10 2.85
CA GLU A 168 -0.54 20.30 1.70
C GLU A 168 0.37 19.10 1.45
N SER A 169 1.68 19.30 1.55
CA SER A 169 2.68 18.22 1.46
C SER A 169 2.45 17.17 2.56
N LEU A 170 2.27 17.60 3.82
CA LEU A 170 1.95 16.72 4.94
C LEU A 170 0.60 15.99 4.76
N THR A 171 -0.39 16.69 4.24
CA THR A 171 -1.71 16.10 3.93
C THR A 171 -1.60 15.01 2.88
N LEU A 172 -0.83 15.25 1.81
CA LEU A 172 -0.57 14.25 0.78
C LEU A 172 0.25 13.09 1.32
N HIS A 173 1.31 13.35 2.07
CA HIS A 173 2.14 12.32 2.70
C HIS A 173 1.28 11.36 3.53
N LYS A 174 0.41 11.91 4.39
CA LYS A 174 -0.54 11.10 5.17
C LYS A 174 -1.48 10.26 4.28
N ALA A 175 -1.99 10.83 3.19
CA ALA A 175 -2.84 10.09 2.26
C ALA A 175 -2.08 8.96 1.54
N LEU A 176 -0.80 9.16 1.22
CA LEU A 176 0.06 8.14 0.64
C LEU A 176 0.34 7.00 1.63
N VAL A 177 0.67 7.32 2.88
CA VAL A 177 0.80 6.36 4.01
C VAL A 177 -0.49 5.54 4.17
N ASP A 178 -1.65 6.20 4.25
CA ASP A 178 -2.96 5.53 4.37
C ASP A 178 -3.29 4.66 3.14
N PHE A 179 -2.80 5.00 1.96
CA PHE A 179 -2.97 4.22 0.74
C PHE A 179 -2.05 2.99 0.70
N THR A 180 -0.76 3.19 1.00
CA THR A 180 0.28 2.15 0.89
C THR A 180 0.24 1.17 2.04
N GLY A 181 -0.30 1.56 3.20
CA GLY A 181 -0.20 0.75 4.41
C GLY A 181 1.23 0.68 4.97
N CYS A 182 2.04 1.69 4.66
CA CYS A 182 3.35 1.88 5.27
C CYS A 182 3.19 2.70 6.55
N ASP A 183 3.98 2.41 7.56
CA ASP A 183 4.14 3.25 8.75
C ASP A 183 5.63 3.30 9.11
N LEU A 184 6.34 4.26 8.51
CA LEU A 184 7.77 4.43 8.72
C LEU A 184 8.10 4.84 10.16
N GLU A 185 7.15 5.44 10.89
CA GLU A 185 7.37 5.83 12.28
C GLU A 185 7.50 4.61 13.21
N SER A 186 6.78 3.53 12.90
CA SER A 186 6.90 2.24 13.58
C SER A 186 7.84 1.25 12.88
N GLY A 187 8.53 1.67 11.81
CA GLY A 187 9.48 0.85 11.06
C GLY A 187 8.82 -0.18 10.13
N VAL A 188 7.57 0.04 9.75
CA VAL A 188 6.78 -0.87 8.90
C VAL A 188 6.78 -0.35 7.45
N VAL A 189 7.47 -1.07 6.55
CA VAL A 189 7.52 -0.71 5.12
C VAL A 189 6.46 -1.45 4.29
N ASP A 190 5.97 -2.59 4.77
CA ASP A 190 4.77 -3.27 4.31
C ASP A 190 4.12 -4.02 5.49
N GLY A 191 2.80 -4.21 5.46
CA GLY A 191 2.12 -5.01 6.50
C GLY A 191 0.88 -4.40 7.15
N LEU A 192 0.56 -3.13 6.90
CA LEU A 192 -0.71 -2.54 7.34
C LEU A 192 -1.73 -2.53 6.20
N ALA A 193 -3.01 -2.67 6.57
CA ALA A 193 -4.09 -2.51 5.61
C ALA A 193 -4.32 -1.03 5.30
N THR A 194 -4.79 -0.75 4.08
CA THR A 194 -5.14 0.62 3.67
C THR A 194 -6.21 1.22 4.58
N ARG A 195 -6.03 2.49 4.92
CA ARG A 195 -6.96 3.30 5.70
C ARG A 195 -7.74 4.29 4.84
N LEU A 196 -7.31 4.54 3.60
CA LEU A 196 -7.94 5.46 2.65
C LEU A 196 -9.46 5.24 2.42
N PRO A 197 -10.00 4.00 2.44
CA PRO A 197 -11.43 3.80 2.27
C PRO A 197 -12.25 3.91 3.57
N ILE A 198 -11.64 4.14 4.73
CA ILE A 198 -12.34 4.20 6.01
C ILE A 198 -13.23 5.45 6.09
N ASP A 199 -14.47 5.26 6.55
CA ASP A 199 -15.42 6.32 6.87
C ASP A 199 -15.14 6.86 8.29
N VAL A 200 -14.15 7.75 8.40
CA VAL A 200 -13.76 8.37 9.69
C VAL A 200 -14.98 9.04 10.35
N GLY A 201 -15.22 8.71 11.63
CA GLY A 201 -16.34 9.24 12.39
C GLY A 201 -17.71 8.59 12.09
N ALA A 202 -17.74 7.44 11.40
CA ALA A 202 -18.96 6.66 11.25
C ALA A 202 -19.58 6.32 12.62
N SER A 203 -20.89 6.54 12.76
CA SER A 203 -21.67 6.05 13.90
C SER A 203 -21.82 4.53 13.79
N ILE A 204 -21.29 3.80 14.78
CA ILE A 204 -21.29 2.34 14.78
C ILE A 204 -22.40 1.84 15.70
N GLU A 205 -23.40 1.19 15.11
CA GLU A 205 -24.50 0.52 15.80
C GLU A 205 -24.27 -0.99 15.74
N LEU A 206 -24.16 -1.67 16.88
CA LEU A 206 -23.90 -3.11 16.90
C LEU A 206 -25.18 -3.94 16.74
N GLU A 207 -26.23 -3.60 17.50
CA GLU A 207 -27.46 -4.40 17.58
C GLU A 207 -28.22 -4.42 16.25
N GLY A 208 -28.51 -5.62 15.74
CA GLY A 208 -29.30 -5.83 14.52
C GLY A 208 -28.57 -5.52 13.20
N LYS A 209 -27.34 -4.98 13.24
CA LYS A 209 -26.56 -4.66 12.04
C LYS A 209 -25.73 -5.83 11.53
N THR A 210 -25.42 -5.81 10.24
CA THR A 210 -24.64 -6.86 9.58
C THR A 210 -23.23 -6.38 9.27
N TYR A 211 -22.24 -7.14 9.76
CA TYR A 211 -20.81 -6.88 9.62
C TYR A 211 -20.13 -7.93 8.73
N CYS A 212 -19.11 -7.52 7.98
CA CYS A 212 -18.21 -8.41 7.26
C CYS A 212 -16.77 -8.07 7.66
N LEU A 213 -15.94 -9.07 7.91
CA LEU A 213 -14.55 -8.88 8.32
C LEU A 213 -13.59 -9.18 7.17
N THR A 214 -12.60 -8.31 6.95
CA THR A 214 -11.53 -8.51 5.96
C THR A 214 -10.16 -8.20 6.58
N GLY A 215 -9.09 -8.86 6.12
CA GLY A 215 -7.73 -8.66 6.63
C GLY A 215 -7.34 -9.50 7.84
N THR A 216 -6.25 -9.12 8.48
CA THR A 216 -5.72 -9.74 9.69
C THR A 216 -5.92 -8.77 10.85
N PHE A 217 -6.39 -9.29 11.98
CA PHE A 217 -6.77 -8.48 13.14
C PHE A 217 -5.69 -8.55 14.20
N VAL A 218 -5.34 -7.40 14.80
CA VAL A 218 -4.38 -7.33 15.91
C VAL A 218 -4.98 -7.94 17.17
N ALA A 219 -6.29 -7.79 17.37
CA ALA A 219 -7.01 -8.36 18.51
C ALA A 219 -7.05 -9.90 18.50
N GLY A 220 -6.60 -10.56 17.43
CA GLY A 220 -6.39 -12.00 17.37
C GLY A 220 -7.15 -12.68 16.22
N LYS A 221 -7.55 -13.93 16.45
CA LYS A 221 -8.19 -14.74 15.39
C LYS A 221 -9.51 -14.11 14.97
N ARG A 222 -9.79 -14.07 13.66
CA ARG A 222 -11.05 -13.56 13.08
C ARG A 222 -12.30 -14.09 13.79
N ALA A 223 -12.33 -15.38 14.14
CA ALA A 223 -13.44 -16.00 14.86
C ALA A 223 -13.74 -15.37 16.22
N VAL A 224 -12.73 -14.83 16.91
CA VAL A 224 -12.89 -14.12 18.18
C VAL A 224 -13.62 -12.79 17.94
N VAL A 225 -13.16 -12.01 16.94
CA VAL A 225 -13.79 -10.74 16.57
C VAL A 225 -15.24 -10.96 16.13
N GLU A 226 -15.51 -12.01 15.34
CA GLU A 226 -16.88 -12.39 14.95
C GLU A 226 -17.78 -12.69 16.16
N ASN A 227 -17.24 -13.37 17.18
CA ASN A 227 -18.00 -13.67 18.39
C ASN A 227 -18.27 -12.43 19.23
N LEU A 228 -17.33 -11.49 19.32
CA LEU A 228 -17.54 -10.22 20.01
C LEU A 228 -18.70 -9.43 19.39
N ILE A 229 -18.72 -9.32 18.07
CA ILE A 229 -19.82 -8.66 17.34
C ILE A 229 -21.16 -9.37 17.59
N LYS A 230 -21.18 -10.70 17.50
CA LYS A 230 -22.40 -11.50 17.75
C LYS A 230 -22.92 -11.32 19.18
N ASN A 231 -22.03 -11.33 20.16
CA ASN A 231 -22.39 -11.14 21.56
C ASN A 231 -22.94 -9.73 21.84
N ALA A 232 -22.54 -8.73 21.04
CA ALA A 232 -23.09 -7.38 21.09
C ALA A 232 -24.37 -7.19 20.25
N GLY A 233 -24.98 -8.27 19.74
CA GLY A 233 -26.24 -8.25 19.00
C GLY A 233 -26.11 -8.05 17.48
N GLY A 234 -24.88 -8.05 16.95
CA GLY A 234 -24.62 -7.93 15.51
C GLY A 234 -24.64 -9.26 14.75
N ASN A 235 -24.82 -9.20 13.43
CA ASN A 235 -24.79 -10.33 12.53
C ASN A 235 -23.49 -10.36 11.72
N ILE A 236 -22.98 -11.55 11.39
CA ILE A 236 -21.77 -11.71 10.56
C ILE A 236 -22.14 -12.22 9.17
N SER A 237 -21.57 -11.57 8.15
CA SER A 237 -21.61 -11.99 6.76
C SER A 237 -20.22 -12.43 6.29
N SER A 238 -20.16 -13.54 5.54
CA SER A 238 -18.91 -14.08 4.98
C SER A 238 -18.36 -13.27 3.80
N GLY A 239 -19.19 -12.40 3.21
CA GLY A 239 -18.81 -11.58 2.05
C GLY A 239 -19.61 -10.28 1.92
N ILE A 240 -19.29 -9.51 0.88
CA ILE A 240 -19.96 -8.24 0.61
C ILE A 240 -21.30 -8.50 -0.08
N THR A 241 -22.39 -8.14 0.60
CA THR A 241 -23.78 -8.26 0.14
C THR A 241 -24.49 -6.90 0.17
N GLN A 242 -25.63 -6.76 -0.49
CA GLN A 242 -26.39 -5.50 -0.50
C GLN A 242 -27.02 -5.15 0.87
N LYS A 243 -27.16 -6.13 1.77
CA LYS A 243 -27.68 -5.96 3.13
C LYS A 243 -26.59 -5.65 4.15
N LEU A 244 -25.34 -5.54 3.70
CA LEU A 244 -24.21 -5.29 4.58
C LEU A 244 -24.24 -3.85 5.08
N ASP A 245 -24.19 -3.66 6.39
CA ASP A 245 -24.13 -2.34 7.01
C ASP A 245 -22.69 -1.88 7.19
N PHE A 246 -21.79 -2.79 7.60
CA PHE A 246 -20.39 -2.48 7.90
C PHE A 246 -19.41 -3.49 7.30
N LEU A 247 -18.36 -3.00 6.64
CA LEU A 247 -17.12 -3.74 6.39
C LEU A 247 -16.07 -3.30 7.41
N VAL A 248 -15.53 -4.25 8.16
CA VAL A 248 -14.44 -4.01 9.10
C VAL A 248 -13.12 -4.46 8.48
N ILE A 249 -12.18 -3.54 8.38
CA ILE A 249 -10.80 -3.79 7.92
C ILE A 249 -9.93 -4.04 9.15
N GLY A 250 -9.37 -5.25 9.26
CA GLY A 250 -8.33 -5.56 10.23
C GLY A 250 -7.07 -4.74 9.97
N THR A 251 -6.36 -4.35 11.02
CA THR A 251 -5.22 -3.42 10.93
C THR A 251 -4.08 -3.97 10.07
N LEU A 252 -3.86 -5.29 10.09
CA LEU A 252 -2.76 -5.93 9.38
C LEU A 252 -3.18 -6.37 7.97
N SER A 253 -2.31 -6.12 6.99
CA SER A 253 -2.47 -6.67 5.64
C SER A 253 -2.16 -8.17 5.63
N SER A 254 -2.50 -8.82 4.52
CA SER A 254 -2.10 -10.21 4.27
C SER A 254 -1.10 -10.23 3.12
N ARG A 255 0.04 -10.91 3.33
CA ARG A 255 1.05 -11.14 2.29
C ARG A 255 0.45 -11.65 0.98
N ASP A 256 -0.52 -12.57 1.08
CA ASP A 256 -1.14 -13.24 -0.07
C ASP A 256 -2.36 -12.48 -0.61
N TRP A 257 -2.61 -11.25 -0.15
CA TRP A 257 -3.55 -10.38 -0.84
C TRP A 257 -3.08 -10.06 -2.24
N LYS A 258 -4.09 -9.87 -3.10
CA LYS A 258 -3.88 -9.47 -4.48
C LYS A 258 -3.04 -8.20 -4.54
N PHE A 259 -3.36 -7.19 -3.73
CA PHE A 259 -2.59 -5.95 -3.58
C PHE A 259 -1.99 -5.87 -2.18
N SER A 260 -0.87 -5.15 -2.03
CA SER A 260 -0.07 -5.12 -0.79
C SER A 260 -0.88 -4.60 0.42
N SER A 261 -1.68 -3.55 0.21
CA SER A 261 -2.47 -2.92 1.29
C SER A 261 -3.95 -3.29 1.32
N HIS A 262 -4.49 -4.00 0.31
CA HIS A 262 -5.92 -4.33 0.26
C HIS A 262 -6.28 -5.56 -0.56
N GLY A 263 -7.46 -6.13 -0.28
CA GLY A 263 -8.02 -7.27 -1.00
C GLY A 263 -9.37 -6.97 -1.67
N ARG A 264 -9.87 -7.92 -2.47
CA ARG A 264 -11.10 -7.78 -3.30
C ARG A 264 -12.38 -7.43 -2.53
N LYS A 265 -12.46 -7.78 -1.24
CA LYS A 265 -13.60 -7.40 -0.39
C LYS A 265 -13.66 -5.89 -0.19
N ILE A 266 -12.51 -5.22 -0.07
CA ILE A 266 -12.42 -3.77 0.07
C ILE A 266 -12.87 -3.11 -1.24
N GLU A 267 -12.35 -3.54 -2.39
CA GLU A 267 -12.77 -3.03 -3.71
C GLU A 267 -14.28 -3.15 -3.92
N LYS A 268 -14.85 -4.32 -3.62
CA LYS A 268 -16.28 -4.57 -3.78
C LYS A 268 -17.13 -3.72 -2.84
N ALA A 269 -16.69 -3.50 -1.60
CA ALA A 269 -17.37 -2.63 -0.65
C ALA A 269 -17.38 -1.17 -1.12
N ILE A 270 -16.24 -0.70 -1.64
CA ILE A 270 -16.12 0.67 -2.18
C ILE A 270 -17.04 0.86 -3.36
N SER A 271 -17.07 -0.07 -4.31
CA SER A 271 -18.00 0.01 -5.44
C SER A 271 -19.46 0.04 -4.98
N TYR A 272 -19.83 -0.73 -3.96
CA TYR A 272 -21.20 -0.70 -3.42
C TYR A 272 -21.53 0.63 -2.75
N ARG A 273 -20.60 1.20 -1.99
CA ARG A 273 -20.78 2.49 -1.30
C ARG A 273 -20.80 3.66 -2.28
N ASP A 274 -19.79 3.74 -3.15
CA ASP A 274 -19.51 4.93 -3.97
C ASP A 274 -20.26 4.91 -5.31
N ASP A 275 -20.37 3.76 -5.98
CA ASP A 275 -21.00 3.65 -7.30
C ASP A 275 -22.50 3.35 -7.20
N ASN A 276 -22.90 2.48 -6.26
CA ASN A 276 -24.28 2.04 -6.09
C ASN A 276 -25.06 2.81 -5.02
N GLY A 277 -24.39 3.71 -4.29
CA GLY A 277 -25.00 4.51 -3.22
C GLY A 277 -25.51 3.70 -2.03
N ALA A 278 -24.95 2.51 -1.78
CA ALA A 278 -25.32 1.71 -0.63
C ALA A 278 -24.97 2.43 0.68
N LYS A 279 -25.77 2.22 1.72
CA LYS A 279 -25.51 2.78 3.07
C LYS A 279 -24.35 2.09 3.82
N LEU A 280 -23.61 1.22 3.14
CA LEU A 280 -22.46 0.49 3.67
C LEU A 280 -21.40 1.47 4.18
N LYS A 281 -20.91 1.24 5.39
CA LYS A 281 -19.76 1.93 5.97
C LYS A 281 -18.55 1.01 6.05
N ILE A 282 -17.38 1.56 5.77
CA ILE A 282 -16.10 0.88 5.91
C ILE A 282 -15.42 1.44 7.15
N ILE A 283 -15.12 0.59 8.13
CA ILE A 283 -14.53 0.99 9.43
C ILE A 283 -13.24 0.21 9.70
N SER A 284 -12.34 0.78 10.51
CA SER A 284 -11.17 0.05 11.01
C SER A 284 -11.54 -0.89 12.15
N GLU A 285 -10.64 -1.83 12.43
CA GLU A 285 -10.61 -2.60 13.66
C GLU A 285 -10.70 -1.71 14.90
N GLU A 286 -9.86 -0.68 15.01
CA GLU A 286 -9.86 0.28 16.12
C GLU A 286 -11.25 0.87 16.39
N MET A 287 -11.91 1.41 15.36
CA MET A 287 -13.25 1.98 15.49
C MET A 287 -14.30 0.95 15.95
N LEU A 288 -14.18 -0.30 15.50
CA LEU A 288 -15.06 -1.38 15.97
C LEU A 288 -14.84 -1.62 17.47
N PHE A 289 -13.59 -1.69 17.92
CA PHE A 289 -13.27 -1.98 19.32
C PHE A 289 -13.66 -0.83 20.26
N ASP A 290 -13.58 0.41 19.80
CA ASP A 290 -14.09 1.57 20.54
C ASP A 290 -15.62 1.52 20.72
N ALA A 291 -16.33 0.93 19.77
CA ALA A 291 -17.79 0.77 19.83
C ALA A 291 -18.22 -0.48 20.62
N LEU A 292 -17.36 -1.49 20.75
CA LEU A 292 -17.67 -2.71 21.49
C LEU A 292 -17.76 -2.42 22.99
N PRO A 293 -18.75 -3.00 23.70
CA PRO A 293 -18.83 -2.83 25.14
C PRO A 293 -17.57 -3.40 25.80
N SER A 294 -16.90 -2.58 26.61
CA SER A 294 -15.73 -3.02 27.37
C SER A 294 -16.10 -4.25 28.20
N SER A 295 -15.32 -5.32 28.08
CA SER A 295 -15.51 -6.51 28.91
C SER A 295 -15.33 -6.10 30.37
N ARG A 296 -16.41 -6.14 31.15
CA ARG A 296 -16.34 -6.12 32.62
C ARG A 296 -15.93 -7.49 33.12
#